data_AF-A0AAW6U241-F1
#
_entry.id   AF-A0AAW6U241-F1
#
_cell.length_a   1.000
_cell.length_b   1.000
_cell.length_c   1.000
_cell.angle_alpha   90.00
_cell.angle_beta   90.00
_cell.angle_gamma   90.00
#
_symmetry.space_group_name_H-M   'P 1'
#
loop_
_entity.id
_entity.type
_entity.pdbx_description
1 polymer ?
#
loop_
_entity_poly.entity_id
_entity_poly.type
_entity_poly.pdbx_seq_one_letter_code
_entity_poly.pdbx_strand_id
1 'polypeptide(L)'
;MRLVLAGLVVLLSTCLLGGCAKYWYQEGKSFTQCRKDLVSCQTEASRYSDVERTGGLGRYESKFVHECMNAKGYELVPEGTLPVRVKRESSPVFGIPGVAGTID
;
A
#
# COMPACT_ATOMS: atom_id res chain seq x y z
N MET A 1 -1.05 12.44 -38.94
CA MET A 1 -1.83 12.84 -37.74
C MET A 1 -2.62 11.69 -37.10
N ARG A 2 -3.27 10.79 -37.85
CA ARG A 2 -4.03 9.66 -37.28
C ARG A 2 -3.19 8.63 -36.49
N LEU A 3 -1.94 8.39 -36.89
CA LEU A 3 -1.03 7.45 -36.22
C LEU A 3 -0.55 7.93 -34.84
N VAL A 4 -0.42 9.24 -34.64
CA VAL A 4 0.01 9.83 -33.36
C VAL A 4 -1.10 9.73 -32.31
N LEU A 5 -2.35 9.91 -32.73
CA LEU A 5 -3.54 9.71 -31.89
C LEU A 5 -3.70 8.24 -31.48
N ALA A 6 -3.46 7.29 -32.40
CA ALA A 6 -3.52 5.86 -32.10
C ALA A 6 -2.43 5.42 -31.11
N GLY A 7 -1.20 5.95 -31.24
CA GLY A 7 -0.11 5.68 -30.30
C GLY A 7 -0.36 6.22 -28.89
N LEU A 8 -0.97 7.41 -28.78
CA LEU A 8 -1.32 8.01 -27.49
C LEU A 8 -2.40 7.19 -26.75
N VAL A 9 -3.40 6.68 -27.48
CA VAL A 9 -4.49 5.86 -26.92
C VAL A 9 -3.99 4.52 -26.38
N VAL A 10 -3.03 3.88 -27.08
CA VAL A 10 -2.44 2.61 -26.63
C VAL A 10 -1.60 2.80 -25.35
N LEU A 11 -0.80 3.88 -25.27
CA LEU A 11 0.00 4.22 -24.08
C LEU A 11 -0.88 4.54 -22.85
N LEU A 12 -1.97 5.28 -23.04
CA LEU A 12 -2.94 5.56 -21.98
C LEU A 12 -3.65 4.30 -21.47
N SER A 13 -3.91 3.33 -22.36
CA SER A 13 -4.59 2.08 -21.98
C SER A 13 -3.73 1.15 -21.12
N THR A 14 -2.40 1.15 -21.29
CA THR A 14 -1.51 0.30 -20.47
C THR A 14 -1.33 0.80 -19.04
N CYS A 15 -1.57 2.08 -18.77
CA CYS A 15 -1.47 2.65 -17.43
C CYS A 15 -2.68 2.33 -16.53
N LEU A 16 -3.80 1.86 -17.09
CA LEU A 16 -5.05 1.64 -16.35
C LEU A 16 -5.19 0.22 -15.77
N LEU A 17 -4.33 -0.72 -16.15
CA LEU A 17 -4.40 -2.11 -15.70
C LEU A 17 -3.59 -2.37 -14.43
N GLY A 18 -2.72 -1.44 -14.02
CA GLY A 18 -2.06 -1.48 -12.72
C GLY A 18 -2.91 -0.72 -11.71
N GLY A 19 -3.74 -1.42 -10.94
CA GLY A 19 -4.59 -0.81 -9.91
C GLY A 19 -3.82 0.22 -9.08
N CYS A 20 -4.37 1.42 -8.91
CA CYS A 20 -3.75 2.50 -8.15
C CYS A 20 -3.56 2.16 -6.65
N ALA A 21 -4.19 1.08 -6.18
CA ALA A 21 -4.07 0.60 -4.82
C ALA A 21 -2.79 -0.23 -4.64
N LYS A 22 -2.05 0.10 -3.58
CA LYS A 22 -0.90 -0.67 -3.10
C LYS A 22 -1.25 -1.32 -1.78
N TYR A 23 -0.70 -2.50 -1.54
CA TYR A 23 -0.96 -3.29 -0.35
C TYR A 23 0.36 -3.75 0.28
N TRP A 24 0.39 -3.75 1.60
CA TRP A 24 1.40 -4.48 2.35
C TRP A 24 1.11 -5.97 2.27
N TYR A 25 2.09 -6.75 1.81
CA TYR A 25 1.94 -8.18 1.63
C TYR A 25 3.27 -8.89 1.89
N GLN A 26 3.18 -10.09 2.45
CA GLN A 26 4.27 -11.04 2.52
C GLN A 26 3.71 -12.45 2.47
N GLU A 27 4.30 -13.31 1.65
CA GLU A 27 3.90 -14.72 1.57
C GLU A 27 4.12 -15.42 2.92
N GLY A 28 3.15 -16.25 3.33
CA GLY A 28 3.18 -16.96 4.61
C GLY A 28 2.75 -16.12 5.83
N LYS A 29 2.47 -14.81 5.67
CA LYS A 29 1.90 -13.99 6.73
C LYS A 29 0.40 -13.83 6.57
N SER A 30 -0.31 -13.95 7.69
CA SER A 30 -1.75 -13.81 7.69
C SER A 30 -2.20 -12.37 7.59
N PHE A 31 -3.42 -12.21 7.10
CA PHE A 31 -4.08 -10.90 7.01
C PHE A 31 -4.15 -10.21 8.38
N THR A 32 -4.46 -10.98 9.43
CA THR A 32 -4.58 -10.44 10.79
C THR A 32 -3.24 -9.97 11.33
N GLN A 33 -2.17 -10.72 11.04
CA GLN A 33 -0.80 -10.35 11.40
C GLN A 33 -0.34 -9.08 10.66
N CYS A 34 -0.56 -9.01 9.34
CA CYS A 34 -0.23 -7.82 8.56
C CYS A 34 -0.93 -6.57 9.08
N ARG A 35 -2.21 -6.67 9.43
CA ARG A 35 -2.99 -5.57 10.01
C ARG A 35 -2.43 -5.12 11.35
N LYS A 36 -2.11 -6.05 12.24
CA LYS A 36 -1.53 -5.74 13.56
C LYS A 36 -0.16 -5.06 13.43
N ASP A 37 0.69 -5.57 12.54
CA ASP A 37 2.00 -5.01 12.29
C ASP A 37 1.94 -3.58 11.73
N LEU A 38 1.02 -3.32 10.78
CA LEU A 38 0.82 -1.98 10.24
C LEU A 38 0.36 -0.99 11.33
N VAL A 39 -0.60 -1.38 12.16
CA VAL A 39 -1.07 -0.54 13.28
C VAL A 39 0.05 -0.29 14.29
N SER A 40 0.88 -1.30 14.57
CA SER A 40 2.05 -1.15 15.43
C SER A 40 3.04 -0.12 14.86
N CYS A 41 3.36 -0.21 13.56
CA CYS A 41 4.25 0.73 12.89
C CYS A 41 3.69 2.16 12.86
N GLN A 42 2.38 2.33 12.65
CA GLN A 42 1.72 3.63 12.70
C GLN A 42 1.74 4.24 14.11
N THR A 43 1.49 3.41 15.12
CA THR A 43 1.54 3.81 16.54
C THR A 43 2.96 4.20 16.96
N GLU A 44 3.97 3.52 16.43
CA GLU A 44 5.35 3.88 16.68
C GLU A 44 5.71 5.20 15.98
N ALA A 45 5.32 5.37 14.71
CA ALA A 45 5.53 6.61 13.97
C ALA A 45 4.91 7.82 14.69
N SER A 46 3.71 7.66 15.27
CA SER A 46 3.05 8.73 16.01
C SER A 46 3.75 9.13 17.31
N ARG A 47 4.64 8.30 17.87
CA ARG A 47 5.45 8.70 19.04
C ARG A 47 6.54 9.72 18.68
N TYR A 48 6.96 9.72 17.42
CA TYR A 48 8.03 10.58 16.91
C TYR A 48 7.50 11.77 16.11
N SER A 49 6.17 11.95 16.04
CA SER A 49 5.55 12.97 15.21
C SER A 49 4.40 13.68 15.92
N ASP A 50 4.22 14.96 15.60
CA ASP A 50 3.08 15.78 16.01
C ASP A 50 1.80 15.46 15.19
N VAL A 51 1.52 14.18 14.93
CA VAL A 51 0.41 13.73 14.05
C VAL A 51 -0.93 14.30 14.49
N GLU A 52 -1.13 14.45 15.81
CA GLU A 52 -2.32 15.06 16.40
C GLU A 52 -2.48 16.54 16.01
N ARG A 53 -1.37 17.26 15.82
CA ARG A 53 -1.36 18.66 15.41
C ARG A 53 -1.56 18.83 13.90
N THR A 54 -1.10 17.87 13.10
CA THR A 54 -1.15 17.94 11.62
C THR A 54 -2.35 17.23 11.00
N GLY A 55 -3.16 16.52 11.80
CA GLY A 55 -4.39 15.88 11.35
C GLY A 55 -4.18 14.63 10.50
N GLY A 56 -3.02 13.97 10.59
CA GLY A 56 -2.73 12.74 9.86
C GLY A 56 -1.26 12.49 9.57
N LEU A 57 -0.99 11.31 9.00
CA LEU A 57 0.35 10.88 8.59
C LEU A 57 0.80 11.73 7.39
N GLY A 58 1.81 12.58 7.60
CA GLY A 58 2.49 13.31 6.55
C GLY A 58 3.57 12.46 5.87
N ARG A 59 4.48 13.13 5.14
CA ARG A 59 5.56 12.47 4.40
C ARG A 59 6.57 11.76 5.30
N TYR A 60 6.86 12.35 6.46
CA TYR A 60 7.84 11.82 7.40
C TYR A 60 7.33 10.52 8.04
N GLU A 61 6.09 10.53 8.50
CA GLU A 61 5.44 9.40 9.15
C GLU A 61 5.21 8.27 8.15
N SER A 62 4.83 8.61 6.92
CA SER A 62 4.71 7.63 5.84
C SER A 62 6.03 6.92 5.56
N LYS A 63 7.15 7.64 5.59
CA LYS A 63 8.49 7.06 5.44
C LYS A 63 8.84 6.14 6.61
N PHE A 64 8.54 6.55 7.85
CA PHE A 64 8.76 5.74 9.03
C PHE A 64 7.97 4.43 8.99
N VAL A 65 6.67 4.51 8.67
CA VAL A 65 5.81 3.32 8.54
C VAL A 65 6.33 2.39 7.45
N HIS A 66 6.77 2.94 6.32
CA HIS A 66 7.35 2.17 5.23
C HIS A 66 8.63 1.42 5.65
N GLU A 67 9.54 2.10 6.34
CA GLU A 67 10.77 1.48 6.87
C GLU A 67 10.45 0.41 7.92
N CYS A 68 9.49 0.66 8.82
CA CYS A 68 9.06 -0.30 9.84
C CYS A 68 8.44 -1.57 9.23
N MET A 69 7.58 -1.42 8.22
CA MET A 69 6.96 -2.56 7.53
C MET A 69 8.01 -3.36 6.74
N ASN A 70 8.94 -2.68 6.06
CA ASN A 70 10.05 -3.34 5.37
C ASN A 70 10.95 -4.11 6.35
N ALA A 71 11.27 -3.53 7.52
CA ALA A 71 12.06 -4.20 8.56
C ALA A 71 11.36 -5.45 9.12
N LYS A 72 10.02 -5.43 9.15
CA LYS A 72 9.21 -6.61 9.49
C LYS A 72 9.14 -7.63 8.34
N GLY A 73 9.70 -7.33 7.16
CA GLY A 73 9.71 -8.20 5.99
C GLY A 73 8.41 -8.19 5.21
N TYR A 74 7.70 -7.06 5.17
CA TYR A 74 6.60 -6.85 4.25
C TYR A 74 7.07 -6.09 3.02
N GLU A 75 6.49 -6.39 1.88
CA GLU A 75 6.70 -5.65 0.65
C GLU A 75 5.44 -4.87 0.26
N LEU A 76 5.66 -3.74 -0.39
CA LEU A 76 4.60 -2.92 -0.91
C LEU A 76 4.30 -3.32 -2.36
N VAL A 77 3.24 -4.09 -2.54
CA VAL A 77 2.87 -4.69 -3.83
C VAL A 77 1.65 -4.00 -4.44
N PRO A 78 1.59 -3.80 -5.77
CA PRO A 78 0.38 -3.33 -6.43
C PRO A 78 -0.73 -4.38 -6.38
N GLU A 79 -1.98 -3.96 -6.51
CA GLU A 79 -3.13 -4.86 -6.48
C GLU A 79 -3.02 -6.04 -7.46
N GLY A 80 -2.49 -5.79 -8.66
CA GLY A 80 -2.39 -6.79 -9.72
C GLY A 80 -1.38 -7.91 -9.47
N THR A 81 -0.47 -7.76 -8.51
CA THR A 81 0.51 -8.80 -8.15
C THR A 81 0.08 -9.61 -6.92
N LEU A 82 -1.04 -9.25 -6.29
CA LEU A 82 -1.56 -10.03 -5.18
C LEU A 82 -2.11 -11.38 -5.67
N PRO A 83 -1.81 -12.49 -4.98
CA PRO A 83 -2.40 -13.77 -5.33
C PRO A 83 -3.92 -13.73 -5.15
N VAL A 84 -4.67 -14.45 -5.99
CA VAL A 84 -6.15 -14.46 -5.98
C VAL A 84 -6.72 -14.96 -4.64
N ARG A 85 -5.97 -15.79 -3.90
CA ARG A 85 -6.39 -16.42 -2.64
C ARG A 85 -5.87 -15.69 -1.39
N VAL A 86 -5.82 -14.36 -1.42
CA VAL A 86 -5.47 -13.55 -0.24
C VAL A 86 -6.61 -12.62 0.13
N LYS A 87 -6.81 -12.41 1.43
CA LYS A 87 -7.72 -11.37 1.91
C LYS A 87 -7.01 -10.03 1.79
N ARG A 88 -7.74 -9.01 1.33
CA ARG A 88 -7.25 -7.64 1.21
C ARG A 88 -8.23 -6.63 1.78
N GLU A 89 -7.71 -5.57 2.36
CA GLU A 89 -8.47 -4.43 2.86
C GLU A 89 -7.77 -3.16 2.39
N SER A 90 -8.47 -2.36 1.60
CA SER A 90 -7.96 -1.08 1.09
C SER A 90 -8.03 -0.02 2.20
N SER A 91 -7.04 0.87 2.24
CA SER A 91 -7.11 2.02 3.13
C SER A 91 -8.23 2.99 2.67
N PRO A 92 -9.04 3.55 3.60
CA PRO A 92 -10.00 4.59 3.27
C PRO A 92 -9.32 5.93 2.93
N VAL A 93 -8.02 6.08 3.22
CA VAL A 93 -7.25 7.30 2.97
C VAL A 93 -6.46 7.17 1.67
N PHE A 94 -6.67 8.11 0.75
CA PHE A 94 -5.98 8.13 -0.54
C PHE A 94 -4.46 8.25 -0.36
N GLY A 95 -3.70 7.40 -1.05
CA GLY A 95 -2.24 7.37 -0.98
C GLY A 95 -1.67 6.56 0.19
N ILE A 96 -2.50 6.08 1.13
CA ILE A 96 -2.08 5.16 2.18
C ILE A 96 -2.25 3.72 1.66
N PRO A 97 -1.23 2.87 1.75
CA PRO A 97 -1.35 1.47 1.33
C PRO A 97 -2.35 0.68 2.19
N GLY A 98 -3.06 -0.25 1.56
CA GLY A 98 -3.90 -1.24 2.25
C GLY A 98 -3.09 -2.39 2.84
N VAL A 99 -3.79 -3.40 3.37
CA VAL A 99 -3.20 -4.63 3.91
C VAL A 99 -3.71 -5.84 3.15
N ALA A 100 -2.83 -6.82 2.93
CA ALA A 100 -3.17 -8.09 2.32
C ALA A 100 -2.45 -9.25 3.02
N GLY A 101 -3.05 -10.43 3.02
CA GLY A 101 -2.43 -11.63 3.61
C GLY A 101 -3.30 -12.88 3.48
N THR A 102 -2.75 -14.01 3.91
CA THR A 102 -3.49 -15.29 3.90
C THR A 102 -4.65 -15.25 4.90
N ILE A 103 -5.69 -16.02 4.58
CA ILE A 103 -6.83 -16.24 5.49
C ILE A 103 -6.35 -17.27 6.52
N ASP A 104 -6.39 -16.91 7.81
CA ASP A 104 -6.22 -17.86 8.92
C ASP A 104 -7.50 -18.70 9.09
#